data_AF-A0A7L0C8C4-F1
#
_entry.id   AF-A0A7L0C8C4-F1
#
_cell.length_a   1.000
_cell.length_b   1.000
_cell.length_c   1.000
_cell.angle_alpha   90.00
_cell.angle_beta   90.00
_cell.angle_gamma   90.00
#
_symmetry.space_group_name_H-M   'P 1'
#
loop_
_entity.id
_entity.type
_entity.pdbx_description
1 polymer ?
#
loop_
_entity_poly.entity_id
_entity_poly.type
_entity_poly.pdbx_seq_one_letter_code
_entity_poly.pdbx_strand_id
1 'polypeptide(L)'
;EDAREKQPAEGGGSLPGAPVPSLDARAVGLPAESPQTRTPSREVEADFYCVKWITWKGERTPVIMQSENGPCPLLAIMNILFLQWKASRVLGVKLPPQKEVITAEELMAHLGDCILSTQPREPSEGLQLNFQQNINDTMTVLPKLSTGLDVNVRFTGVSDFEYTPECIVFDLLNVPLYHGWLVDPQSPEVMQAVGKLSYNQLVEKIITCKQASDSSLVSEGLVAEQFLESTASQLTYHGLCELTAAVREGELSVFFRNNHFSTMIKHKGHLYLLVTDQGFLQEEGVVWESLHNVDGDSCFCDTDFHLSHTPGKEGATAAPLDHRLQQRQVDQDYMIALSLQQQQGQDPSVLSDLELAHQLQQEEYHHHHQQQQQQRQQQVPVQGRAQPGGRPAGERRQRQKPDLDCTLL
;
A
#
# COMPACT_ATOMS: atom_id res chain seq x y z
N GLU A 1 -32.53 -49.44 -72.13
CA GLU A 1 -32.45 -50.00 -70.77
C GLU A 1 -32.84 -48.88 -69.82
N ASP A 2 -34.10 -48.62 -69.44
CA ASP A 2 -35.40 -49.32 -69.47
C ASP A 2 -35.63 -50.44 -68.41
N ALA A 3 -36.89 -50.52 -67.93
CA ALA A 3 -37.44 -51.15 -66.71
C ALA A 3 -37.04 -50.47 -65.38
N ARG A 4 -37.91 -49.87 -64.53
CA ARG A 4 -39.38 -49.74 -64.37
C ARG A 4 -40.14 -50.84 -63.58
N GLU A 5 -41.05 -50.33 -62.72
CA GLU A 5 -42.17 -50.96 -61.96
C GLU A 5 -41.83 -51.47 -60.53
N LYS A 6 -42.69 -51.38 -59.47
CA LYS A 6 -44.06 -50.80 -59.33
C LYS A 6 -44.43 -50.44 -57.85
N GLN A 7 -45.61 -49.81 -57.66
CA GLN A 7 -46.40 -49.59 -56.41
C GLN A 7 -47.58 -50.61 -56.35
N PRO A 8 -48.38 -50.83 -55.24
CA PRO A 8 -49.22 -49.80 -54.55
C PRO A 8 -49.72 -50.01 -53.08
N ALA A 9 -50.34 -48.95 -52.49
CA ALA A 9 -51.59 -48.86 -51.66
C ALA A 9 -51.82 -49.74 -50.38
N GLU A 10 -52.64 -49.40 -49.35
CA GLU A 10 -53.46 -48.22 -48.96
C GLU A 10 -53.92 -48.28 -47.46
N GLY A 11 -54.37 -47.15 -46.88
CA GLY A 11 -55.26 -47.04 -45.68
C GLY A 11 -54.65 -47.20 -44.27
N GLY A 12 -55.09 -46.52 -43.19
CA GLY A 12 -56.07 -45.43 -43.01
C GLY A 12 -56.73 -45.43 -41.60
N GLY A 13 -56.78 -44.30 -40.87
CA GLY A 13 -57.52 -44.17 -39.58
C GLY A 13 -57.06 -43.02 -38.66
N SER A 14 -57.97 -42.34 -37.94
CA SER A 14 -57.72 -41.03 -37.27
C SER A 14 -58.22 -40.92 -35.81
N LEU A 15 -57.45 -40.20 -34.96
CA LEU A 15 -57.87 -39.37 -33.78
C LEU A 15 -58.59 -40.07 -32.58
N PRO A 16 -58.86 -39.39 -31.42
CA PRO A 16 -58.22 -38.24 -30.72
C PRO A 16 -58.05 -38.40 -29.17
N GLY A 17 -57.45 -37.41 -28.50
CA GLY A 17 -58.00 -36.82 -27.24
C GLY A 17 -57.56 -37.35 -25.85
N ALA A 18 -57.31 -36.43 -24.91
CA ALA A 18 -57.06 -36.70 -23.48
C ALA A 18 -58.37 -36.85 -22.66
N PRO A 19 -58.31 -37.27 -21.37
CA PRO A 19 -58.48 -36.27 -20.30
C PRO A 19 -57.75 -36.56 -18.95
N VAL A 20 -57.77 -35.55 -18.07
CA VAL A 20 -57.46 -35.62 -16.62
C VAL A 20 -58.77 -35.79 -15.83
N PRO A 21 -58.74 -36.36 -14.61
CA PRO A 21 -59.67 -35.90 -13.57
C PRO A 21 -59.00 -35.63 -12.21
N SER A 22 -59.63 -34.75 -11.43
CA SER A 22 -59.25 -34.35 -10.06
C SER A 22 -60.28 -34.85 -9.03
N LEU A 23 -59.93 -34.67 -7.74
CA LEU A 23 -60.78 -34.54 -6.54
C LEU A 23 -60.95 -35.73 -5.56
N ASP A 24 -60.49 -35.43 -4.34
CA ASP A 24 -61.15 -35.61 -3.03
C ASP A 24 -61.01 -36.88 -2.14
N ALA A 25 -60.36 -36.61 -0.99
CA ALA A 25 -60.77 -36.93 0.38
C ALA A 25 -60.66 -38.36 0.94
N ARG A 26 -59.62 -38.59 1.77
CA ARG A 26 -59.79 -38.78 3.23
C ARG A 26 -58.48 -38.70 4.03
N ALA A 27 -58.57 -38.24 5.28
CA ALA A 27 -57.42 -37.88 6.11
C ALA A 27 -56.98 -38.97 7.10
N VAL A 28 -55.66 -39.04 7.35
CA VAL A 28 -55.04 -39.39 8.65
C VAL A 28 -53.79 -38.52 8.80
N GLY A 29 -53.53 -37.97 9.99
CA GLY A 29 -52.58 -36.87 10.19
C GLY A 29 -51.10 -37.24 10.32
N LEU A 30 -50.25 -36.22 10.12
CA LEU A 30 -48.80 -36.23 10.39
C LEU A 30 -48.48 -35.18 11.47
N PRO A 31 -47.49 -35.41 12.35
CA PRO A 31 -47.10 -34.46 13.40
C PRO A 31 -46.29 -33.28 12.85
N ALA A 32 -46.30 -32.17 13.60
CA ALA A 32 -45.82 -30.85 13.17
C ALA A 32 -44.32 -30.78 12.84
N GLU A 33 -44.00 -29.99 11.81
CA GLU A 33 -42.64 -29.52 11.53
C GLU A 33 -42.14 -28.58 12.64
N SER A 34 -40.91 -28.83 13.11
CA SER A 34 -40.10 -27.81 13.78
C SER A 34 -39.52 -26.86 12.72
N PRO A 35 -39.44 -25.54 12.97
CA PRO A 35 -38.97 -24.59 11.98
C PRO A 35 -37.48 -24.80 11.72
N GLN A 36 -37.14 -25.39 10.57
CA GLN A 36 -35.76 -25.40 10.10
C GLN A 36 -35.33 -23.97 9.80
N THR A 37 -34.35 -23.51 10.55
CA THR A 37 -33.70 -22.22 10.35
C THR A 37 -33.24 -22.13 8.90
N ARG A 38 -33.81 -21.20 8.13
CA ARG A 38 -33.26 -20.86 6.82
C ARG A 38 -31.82 -20.44 7.05
N THR A 39 -30.87 -21.23 6.57
CA THR A 39 -29.53 -20.72 6.30
C THR A 39 -29.71 -19.51 5.39
N PRO A 40 -29.13 -18.34 5.70
CA PRO A 40 -29.07 -17.29 4.71
C PRO A 40 -28.32 -17.89 3.51
N SER A 41 -28.96 -17.89 2.36
CA SER A 41 -28.24 -17.87 1.09
C SER A 41 -27.18 -16.79 1.24
N ARG A 42 -25.91 -17.16 1.12
CA ARG A 42 -24.79 -16.24 1.19
C ARG A 42 -24.93 -15.31 0.00
N GLU A 43 -25.64 -14.19 0.22
CA GLU A 43 -25.74 -13.12 -0.74
C GLU A 43 -24.31 -12.75 -1.11
N VAL A 44 -24.03 -12.73 -2.41
CA VAL A 44 -22.76 -12.20 -2.89
C VAL A 44 -22.87 -10.71 -2.64
N GLU A 45 -22.35 -10.27 -1.49
CA GLU A 45 -22.16 -8.84 -1.21
C GLU A 45 -21.36 -8.29 -2.38
N ALA A 46 -22.01 -7.46 -3.20
CA ALA A 46 -21.36 -6.94 -4.39
C ALA A 46 -20.20 -6.05 -3.94
N ASP A 47 -18.99 -6.31 -4.43
CA ASP A 47 -17.85 -5.49 -4.07
C ASP A 47 -18.02 -4.08 -4.67
N PHE A 48 -18.32 -3.13 -3.79
CA PHE A 48 -18.54 -1.72 -4.10
C PHE A 48 -17.29 -0.90 -3.82
N TYR A 49 -16.86 -0.10 -4.79
CA TYR A 49 -15.73 0.81 -4.68
C TYR A 49 -16.19 2.26 -4.76
N CYS A 50 -15.68 3.11 -3.87
CA CYS A 50 -15.96 4.54 -3.93
C CYS A 50 -15.20 5.21 -5.09
N VAL A 51 -15.86 6.15 -5.75
CA VAL A 51 -15.28 6.96 -6.84
C VAL A 51 -14.89 8.33 -6.30
N LYS A 52 -13.58 8.57 -6.15
CA LYS A 52 -13.03 9.90 -5.91
C LYS A 52 -12.95 10.65 -7.23
N TRP A 53 -13.33 11.93 -7.25
CA TRP A 53 -13.23 12.77 -8.45
C TRP A 53 -12.13 13.81 -8.28
N ILE A 54 -11.14 13.78 -9.17
CA ILE A 54 -9.99 14.70 -9.15
C ILE A 54 -9.98 15.60 -10.40
N THR A 55 -9.23 16.71 -10.36
CA THR A 55 -9.12 17.65 -11.50
C THR A 55 -7.89 17.33 -12.36
N TRP A 56 -7.87 16.16 -12.99
CA TRP A 56 -6.72 15.68 -13.76
C TRP A 56 -6.52 16.47 -15.06
N LYS A 57 -5.42 17.21 -15.16
CA LYS A 57 -5.05 18.03 -16.33
C LYS A 57 -6.19 18.99 -16.74
N GLY A 58 -6.94 19.52 -15.78
CA GLY A 58 -8.06 20.45 -16.00
C GLY A 58 -9.38 19.82 -16.45
N GLU A 59 -9.57 18.51 -16.30
CA GLU A 59 -10.87 17.83 -16.48
C GLU A 59 -11.22 17.05 -15.20
N ARG A 60 -12.51 16.82 -14.96
CA ARG A 60 -12.97 16.05 -13.80
C ARG A 60 -12.88 14.55 -14.13
N THR A 61 -11.95 13.85 -13.51
CA THR A 61 -11.58 12.45 -13.81
C THR A 61 -11.83 11.56 -12.58
N PRO A 62 -12.43 10.37 -12.75
CA PRO A 62 -12.64 9.44 -11.63
C PRO A 62 -11.34 8.69 -11.29
N VAL A 63 -11.14 8.46 -10.00
CA VAL A 63 -10.19 7.52 -9.41
C VAL A 63 -10.99 6.57 -8.52
N ILE A 64 -10.77 5.28 -8.69
CA ILE A 64 -11.42 4.22 -7.92
C ILE A 64 -10.61 3.98 -6.65
N MET A 65 -11.28 4.11 -5.51
CA MET A 65 -10.70 3.94 -4.19
C MET A 65 -10.83 2.48 -3.73
N GLN A 66 -9.85 2.04 -2.98
CA GLN A 66 -9.68 0.69 -2.46
C GLN A 66 -10.00 0.65 -0.96
N SER A 67 -10.74 -0.39 -0.56
CA SER A 67 -10.95 -0.79 0.83
C SER A 67 -9.93 -1.87 1.25
N GLU A 68 -9.84 -2.20 2.54
CA GLU A 68 -8.76 -3.03 3.13
C GLU A 68 -8.41 -4.36 2.41
N ASN A 69 -9.32 -4.93 1.62
CA ASN A 69 -9.09 -6.19 0.88
C ASN A 69 -9.52 -6.11 -0.60
N GLY A 70 -9.60 -4.91 -1.18
CA GLY A 70 -10.02 -4.71 -2.57
C GLY A 70 -9.01 -5.21 -3.62
N PRO A 71 -9.43 -5.48 -4.86
CA PRO A 71 -8.59 -5.98 -5.93
C PRO A 71 -7.69 -4.88 -6.52
N CYS A 72 -6.57 -4.64 -5.84
CA CYS A 72 -5.54 -3.71 -6.29
C CYS A 72 -5.07 -3.91 -7.76
N PRO A 73 -4.98 -5.13 -8.36
CA PRO A 73 -4.57 -5.25 -9.76
C PRO A 73 -5.61 -4.62 -10.72
N LEU A 74 -6.90 -4.92 -10.51
CA LEU A 74 -7.99 -4.33 -11.28
C LEU A 74 -8.05 -2.81 -11.10
N LEU A 75 -7.97 -2.32 -9.86
CA LEU A 75 -8.03 -0.90 -9.56
C LEU A 75 -6.83 -0.13 -10.16
N ALA A 76 -5.61 -0.67 -10.07
CA ALA A 76 -4.43 -0.05 -10.65
C ALA A 76 -4.52 0.09 -12.18
N ILE A 77 -5.03 -0.93 -12.88
CA ILE A 77 -5.25 -0.89 -14.33
C ILE A 77 -6.38 0.10 -14.69
N MET A 78 -7.52 0.02 -14.00
CA MET A 78 -8.67 0.87 -14.30
C MET A 78 -8.37 2.36 -14.05
N ASN A 79 -7.67 2.69 -12.96
CA ASN A 79 -7.21 4.05 -12.69
C ASN A 79 -6.27 4.57 -13.79
N ILE A 80 -5.39 3.74 -14.33
CA ILE A 80 -4.58 4.11 -15.50
C ILE A 80 -5.47 4.41 -16.72
N LEU A 81 -6.46 3.55 -17.03
CA LEU A 81 -7.37 3.78 -18.16
C LEU A 81 -8.21 5.06 -18.00
N PHE A 82 -8.66 5.39 -16.79
CA PHE A 82 -9.36 6.66 -16.50
C PHE A 82 -8.44 7.89 -16.68
N LEU A 83 -7.20 7.81 -16.19
CA LEU A 83 -6.20 8.90 -16.30
C LEU A 83 -5.64 9.05 -17.73
N GLN A 84 -5.56 7.96 -18.51
CA GLN A 84 -5.06 7.91 -19.88
C GLN A 84 -6.05 8.46 -20.92
N TRP A 85 -7.36 8.51 -20.62
CA TRP A 85 -8.40 8.97 -21.54
C TRP A 85 -8.06 10.33 -22.21
N LYS A 86 -7.42 11.25 -21.47
CA LYS A 86 -6.96 12.55 -21.98
C LYS A 86 -5.56 12.52 -22.61
N ALA A 87 -4.70 11.56 -22.26
CA ALA A 87 -3.32 11.49 -22.74
C ALA A 87 -3.21 10.97 -24.18
N SER A 88 -4.04 9.99 -24.57
CA SER A 88 -3.91 9.29 -25.86
C SER A 88 -5.17 9.36 -26.75
N ARG A 89 -6.39 9.53 -26.19
CA ARG A 89 -7.69 9.39 -26.89
C ARG A 89 -7.96 8.02 -27.54
N VAL A 90 -7.04 7.05 -27.50
CA VAL A 90 -7.17 5.74 -28.15
C VAL A 90 -7.98 4.74 -27.30
N LEU A 91 -7.66 4.63 -26.01
CA LEU A 91 -8.46 3.93 -24.99
C LEU A 91 -8.78 4.91 -23.86
N GLY A 92 -9.97 4.80 -23.28
CA GLY A 92 -10.37 5.63 -22.14
C GLY A 92 -11.84 5.48 -21.77
N VAL A 93 -12.08 4.95 -20.58
CA VAL A 93 -13.42 4.76 -20.01
C VAL A 93 -13.92 6.09 -19.45
N LYS A 94 -15.21 6.42 -19.63
CA LYS A 94 -15.85 7.53 -18.92
C LYS A 94 -16.94 7.00 -18.00
N LEU A 95 -16.93 7.46 -16.75
CA LEU A 95 -18.06 7.28 -15.83
C LEU A 95 -19.01 8.48 -15.89
N PRO A 96 -20.31 8.29 -15.61
CA PRO A 96 -21.25 9.41 -15.45
C PRO A 96 -20.76 10.37 -14.36
N PRO A 97 -20.83 11.71 -14.53
CA PRO A 97 -20.26 12.67 -13.57
C PRO A 97 -20.77 12.58 -12.12
N GLN A 98 -21.91 11.94 -11.89
CA GLN A 98 -22.53 11.75 -10.58
C GLN A 98 -22.37 10.31 -10.03
N LYS A 99 -21.49 9.49 -10.62
CA LYS A 99 -21.16 8.16 -10.12
C LYS A 99 -20.27 8.30 -8.88
N GLU A 100 -20.80 7.93 -7.71
CA GLU A 100 -20.06 7.92 -6.43
C GLU A 100 -19.58 6.52 -6.04
N VAL A 101 -20.21 5.47 -6.59
CA VAL A 101 -19.91 4.06 -6.32
C VAL A 101 -19.93 3.27 -7.62
N ILE A 102 -18.98 2.35 -7.79
CA ILE A 102 -18.85 1.43 -8.92
C ILE A 102 -18.68 -0.01 -8.41
N THR A 103 -19.18 -1.02 -9.12
CA THR A 103 -18.99 -2.44 -8.74
C THR A 103 -17.80 -3.08 -9.44
N ALA A 104 -17.31 -4.20 -8.91
CA ALA A 104 -16.35 -5.05 -9.62
C ALA A 104 -16.84 -5.43 -11.03
N GLU A 105 -18.11 -5.84 -11.16
CA GLU A 105 -18.72 -6.20 -12.46
C GLU A 105 -18.71 -5.04 -13.47
N GLU A 106 -19.01 -3.82 -13.03
CA GLU A 106 -18.96 -2.62 -13.90
C GLU A 106 -17.52 -2.31 -14.35
N LEU A 107 -16.52 -2.44 -13.46
CA LEU A 107 -15.10 -2.28 -13.80
C LEU A 107 -14.66 -3.35 -14.82
N MET A 108 -15.04 -4.60 -14.58
CA MET A 108 -14.71 -5.74 -15.46
C MET A 108 -15.34 -5.61 -16.84
N ALA A 109 -16.58 -5.14 -16.93
CA ALA A 109 -17.24 -4.85 -18.21
C ALA A 109 -16.49 -3.77 -18.99
N HIS A 110 -16.15 -2.64 -18.34
CA HIS A 110 -15.39 -1.57 -18.97
C HIS A 110 -13.97 -2.00 -19.40
N LEU A 111 -13.33 -2.88 -18.63
CA LEU A 111 -12.03 -3.45 -18.99
C LEU A 111 -12.15 -4.38 -20.21
N GLY A 112 -13.18 -5.23 -20.25
CA GLY A 112 -13.50 -6.10 -21.39
C GLY A 112 -13.78 -5.31 -22.67
N ASP A 113 -14.57 -4.22 -22.59
CA ASP A 113 -14.82 -3.32 -23.72
C ASP A 113 -13.52 -2.68 -24.25
N CYS A 114 -12.60 -2.30 -23.36
CA CYS A 114 -11.28 -1.76 -23.74
C CYS A 114 -10.42 -2.81 -24.44
N ILE A 115 -10.37 -4.04 -23.91
CA ILE A 115 -9.67 -5.18 -24.49
C ILE A 115 -10.20 -5.49 -25.90
N LEU A 116 -11.52 -5.58 -26.07
CA LEU A 116 -12.15 -5.84 -27.38
C LEU A 116 -12.01 -4.69 -28.38
N SER A 117 -11.85 -3.46 -27.90
CA SER A 117 -11.61 -2.28 -28.74
C SER A 117 -10.14 -2.12 -29.16
N THR A 118 -9.23 -2.92 -28.60
CA THR A 118 -7.80 -2.84 -28.92
C THR A 118 -7.53 -3.41 -30.32
N GLN A 119 -6.80 -2.66 -31.15
CA GLN A 119 -6.46 -3.08 -32.52
C GLN A 119 -5.04 -3.66 -32.59
N PRO A 120 -4.78 -4.67 -33.44
CA PRO A 120 -3.44 -5.19 -33.65
C PRO A 120 -2.52 -4.11 -34.24
N ARG A 121 -1.30 -4.00 -33.70
CA ARG A 121 -0.32 -2.97 -34.10
C ARG A 121 0.18 -3.13 -35.53
N GLU A 122 0.17 -4.35 -36.07
CA GLU A 122 0.58 -4.67 -37.43
C GLU A 122 -0.43 -5.61 -38.11
N PRO A 123 -0.72 -5.43 -39.41
CA PRO A 123 -1.77 -6.18 -40.11
C PRO A 123 -1.34 -7.56 -40.65
N SER A 124 -0.21 -8.14 -40.22
CA SER A 124 0.23 -9.44 -40.76
C SER A 124 -0.57 -10.62 -40.18
N GLU A 125 -0.95 -11.59 -41.03
CA GLU A 125 -1.88 -12.67 -40.65
C GLU A 125 -1.40 -13.51 -39.45
N GLY A 126 -0.10 -13.78 -39.35
CA GLY A 126 0.49 -14.50 -38.21
C GLY A 126 0.43 -13.73 -36.91
N LEU A 127 0.60 -12.40 -36.95
CA LEU A 127 0.46 -11.54 -35.75
C LEU A 127 -1.01 -11.35 -35.37
N GLN A 128 -1.95 -11.34 -36.33
CA GLN A 128 -3.38 -11.31 -36.04
C GLN A 128 -3.83 -12.56 -35.27
N LEU A 129 -3.35 -13.75 -35.63
CA LEU A 129 -3.66 -14.99 -34.89
C LEU A 129 -3.08 -14.98 -33.47
N ASN A 130 -1.84 -14.51 -33.29
CA ASN A 130 -1.27 -14.34 -31.95
C ASN A 130 -2.06 -13.31 -31.12
N PHE A 131 -2.39 -12.16 -31.69
CA PHE A 131 -3.19 -11.12 -31.04
C PHE A 131 -4.59 -11.64 -30.63
N GLN A 132 -5.24 -12.42 -31.49
CA GLN A 132 -6.54 -13.02 -31.18
C GLN A 132 -6.46 -14.07 -30.07
N GLN A 133 -5.38 -14.86 -30.03
CA GLN A 133 -5.10 -15.78 -28.93
C GLN A 133 -4.87 -14.99 -27.63
N ASN A 134 -4.06 -13.93 -27.66
CA ASN A 134 -3.78 -13.08 -26.51
C ASN A 134 -5.07 -12.47 -25.93
N ILE A 135 -6.02 -12.00 -26.77
CA ILE A 135 -7.34 -11.53 -26.30
C ILE A 135 -8.13 -12.63 -25.59
N ASN A 136 -8.13 -13.86 -26.12
CA ASN A 136 -8.88 -14.98 -25.55
C ASN A 136 -8.29 -15.43 -24.21
N ASP A 137 -6.97 -15.47 -24.12
CA ASP A 137 -6.23 -15.76 -22.87
C ASP A 137 -6.46 -14.64 -21.84
N THR A 138 -6.43 -13.37 -22.27
CA THR A 138 -6.78 -12.19 -21.45
C THR A 138 -8.18 -12.35 -20.84
N MET A 139 -9.19 -12.67 -21.66
CA MET A 139 -10.58 -12.87 -21.20
C MET A 139 -10.72 -14.02 -20.20
N THR A 140 -9.83 -15.01 -20.25
CA THR A 140 -9.81 -16.15 -19.32
C THR A 140 -9.18 -15.78 -17.98
N VAL A 141 -8.15 -14.92 -17.97
CA VAL A 141 -7.50 -14.46 -16.71
C VAL A 141 -8.19 -13.26 -16.07
N LEU A 142 -9.03 -12.53 -16.82
CA LEU A 142 -9.75 -11.34 -16.34
C LEU A 142 -10.35 -11.49 -14.92
N PRO A 143 -11.12 -12.55 -14.59
CA PRO A 143 -11.71 -12.71 -13.24
C PRO A 143 -10.68 -12.83 -12.11
N LYS A 144 -9.42 -13.19 -12.39
CA LYS A 144 -8.36 -13.22 -11.37
C LYS A 144 -7.96 -11.81 -10.91
N LEU A 145 -8.06 -10.80 -11.78
CA LEU A 145 -7.76 -9.41 -11.42
C LEU A 145 -8.62 -8.92 -10.26
N SER A 146 -9.85 -9.46 -10.09
CA SER A 146 -10.74 -9.15 -8.97
C SER A 146 -10.52 -10.00 -7.71
N THR A 147 -9.68 -11.04 -7.74
CA THR A 147 -9.41 -11.93 -6.59
C THR A 147 -7.96 -11.94 -6.12
N GLY A 148 -7.03 -11.49 -6.94
CA GLY A 148 -5.58 -11.52 -6.68
C GLY A 148 -4.81 -11.96 -7.91
N LEU A 149 -3.68 -11.29 -8.18
CA LEU A 149 -2.84 -11.55 -9.35
C LEU A 149 -1.49 -12.11 -8.92
N ASP A 150 -1.22 -13.37 -9.29
CA ASP A 150 0.05 -14.03 -9.00
C ASP A 150 1.14 -13.50 -9.94
N VAL A 151 2.15 -12.83 -9.37
CA VAL A 151 3.35 -12.36 -10.08
C VAL A 151 4.60 -12.92 -9.42
N ASN A 152 5.57 -13.33 -10.24
CA ASN A 152 6.85 -13.87 -9.75
C ASN A 152 8.00 -13.02 -10.31
N VAL A 153 8.56 -12.15 -9.47
CA VAL A 153 9.64 -11.22 -9.84
C VAL A 153 10.98 -11.95 -10.05
N ARG A 154 11.87 -11.35 -10.83
CA ARG A 154 13.31 -11.66 -10.87
C ARG A 154 14.08 -10.44 -10.41
N PHE A 155 15.12 -10.64 -9.62
CA PHE A 155 15.84 -9.55 -8.97
C PHE A 155 16.88 -8.84 -9.87
N THR A 156 16.75 -8.99 -11.19
CA THR A 156 17.76 -8.62 -12.21
C THR A 156 17.49 -7.30 -12.94
N GLY A 157 16.25 -6.80 -12.90
CA GLY A 157 15.86 -5.57 -13.60
C GLY A 157 14.41 -5.21 -13.26
N VAL A 158 14.05 -3.92 -13.36
CA VAL A 158 12.76 -3.41 -12.86
C VAL A 158 11.50 -3.90 -13.59
N SER A 159 11.65 -4.53 -14.76
CA SER A 159 10.56 -5.13 -15.55
C SER A 159 10.67 -6.65 -15.64
N ASP A 160 11.59 -7.28 -14.90
CA ASP A 160 11.90 -8.69 -15.06
C ASP A 160 10.94 -9.58 -14.24
N PHE A 161 9.78 -9.89 -14.82
CA PHE A 161 8.86 -10.88 -14.27
C PHE A 161 9.03 -12.24 -14.97
N GLU A 162 8.68 -13.32 -14.29
CA GLU A 162 8.34 -14.57 -14.98
C GLU A 162 7.00 -14.40 -15.71
N TYR A 163 6.98 -14.71 -17.01
CA TYR A 163 5.79 -14.51 -17.83
C TYR A 163 4.69 -15.52 -17.45
N THR A 164 3.69 -15.03 -16.73
CA THR A 164 2.47 -15.76 -16.40
C THR A 164 1.34 -15.36 -17.37
N PRO A 165 0.33 -16.22 -17.62
CA PRO A 165 -0.84 -15.86 -18.41
C PRO A 165 -1.53 -14.57 -17.92
N GLU A 166 -1.46 -14.31 -16.62
CA GLU A 166 -1.97 -13.12 -15.93
C GLU A 166 -1.31 -11.82 -16.42
N CYS A 167 -0.03 -11.85 -16.80
CA CYS A 167 0.70 -10.66 -17.25
C CYS A 167 0.23 -10.14 -18.62
N ILE A 168 -0.45 -10.97 -19.42
CA ILE A 168 -0.87 -10.63 -20.79
C ILE A 168 -1.81 -9.41 -20.85
N VAL A 169 -2.55 -9.15 -19.76
CA VAL A 169 -3.45 -7.99 -19.61
C VAL A 169 -2.67 -6.68 -19.74
N PHE A 170 -1.49 -6.60 -19.12
CA PHE A 170 -0.64 -5.42 -19.13
C PHE A 170 -0.07 -5.15 -20.53
N ASP A 171 0.44 -6.19 -21.20
CA ASP A 171 0.97 -6.12 -22.57
C ASP A 171 -0.10 -5.68 -23.58
N LEU A 172 -1.30 -6.26 -23.50
CA LEU A 172 -2.40 -5.97 -24.40
C LEU A 172 -2.88 -4.51 -24.26
N LEU A 173 -3.03 -4.03 -23.03
CA LEU A 173 -3.44 -2.65 -22.72
C LEU A 173 -2.30 -1.63 -22.88
N ASN A 174 -1.08 -2.08 -23.19
CA ASN A 174 0.13 -1.25 -23.23
C ASN A 174 0.35 -0.48 -21.92
N VAL A 175 0.18 -1.17 -20.79
CA VAL A 175 0.42 -0.65 -19.44
C VAL A 175 1.69 -1.33 -18.91
N PRO A 176 2.82 -0.62 -18.75
CA PRO A 176 4.03 -1.23 -18.19
C PRO A 176 3.79 -1.72 -16.76
N LEU A 177 4.30 -2.92 -16.44
CA LEU A 177 4.39 -3.44 -15.09
C LEU A 177 5.85 -3.34 -14.59
N TYR A 178 6.04 -2.79 -13.40
CA TYR A 178 7.35 -2.62 -12.77
C TYR A 178 7.38 -3.12 -11.33
N HIS A 179 8.57 -3.48 -10.83
CA HIS A 179 8.86 -3.65 -9.41
C HIS A 179 10.22 -3.00 -9.07
N GLY A 180 10.49 -2.79 -7.79
CA GLY A 180 11.76 -2.22 -7.31
C GLY A 180 12.60 -3.19 -6.46
N TRP A 181 12.27 -4.49 -6.51
CA TRP A 181 12.96 -5.53 -5.75
C TRP A 181 14.15 -6.10 -6.54
N LEU A 182 15.28 -5.39 -6.53
CA LEU A 182 16.50 -5.75 -7.26
C LEU A 182 17.65 -6.02 -6.30
N VAL A 183 18.57 -6.92 -6.69
CA VAL A 183 19.86 -7.08 -6.01
C VAL A 183 20.76 -5.88 -6.32
N ASP A 184 21.49 -5.39 -5.32
CA ASP A 184 22.47 -4.32 -5.49
C ASP A 184 23.77 -4.87 -6.12
N PRO A 185 24.23 -4.37 -7.29
CA PRO A 185 25.49 -4.76 -7.91
C PRO A 185 26.75 -4.51 -7.05
N GLN A 186 26.66 -3.67 -6.01
CA GLN A 186 27.73 -3.49 -5.02
C GLN A 186 27.89 -4.69 -4.08
N SER A 187 26.94 -5.63 -4.06
CA SER A 187 26.93 -6.84 -3.22
C SER A 187 27.19 -8.11 -4.06
N PRO A 188 28.46 -8.41 -4.44
CA PRO A 188 28.76 -9.52 -5.34
C PRO A 188 28.39 -10.90 -4.77
N GLU A 189 28.46 -11.06 -3.45
CA GLU A 189 28.06 -12.28 -2.74
C GLU A 189 26.55 -12.56 -2.91
N VAL A 190 25.72 -11.54 -2.78
CA VAL A 190 24.26 -11.62 -3.00
C VAL A 190 23.95 -11.84 -4.48
N MET A 191 24.63 -11.13 -5.38
CA MET A 191 24.49 -11.36 -6.83
C MET A 191 24.81 -12.80 -7.22
N GLN A 192 25.85 -13.41 -6.64
CA GLN A 192 26.19 -14.81 -6.88
C GLN A 192 25.12 -15.75 -6.32
N ALA A 193 24.67 -15.52 -5.08
CA ALA A 193 23.67 -16.36 -4.41
C ALA A 193 22.29 -16.30 -5.07
N VAL A 194 21.85 -15.12 -5.52
CA VAL A 194 20.55 -14.92 -6.18
C VAL A 194 20.60 -15.24 -7.67
N GLY A 195 21.66 -14.82 -8.37
CA GLY A 195 21.85 -15.06 -9.80
C GLY A 195 20.74 -14.46 -10.66
N LYS A 196 20.09 -15.30 -11.48
CA LYS A 196 18.97 -14.93 -12.38
C LYS A 196 17.65 -15.59 -12.00
N LEU A 197 17.55 -16.08 -10.77
CA LEU A 197 16.39 -16.83 -10.28
C LEU A 197 15.20 -15.88 -10.08
N SER A 198 14.00 -16.37 -10.35
CA SER A 198 12.78 -15.71 -9.87
C SER A 198 12.59 -15.97 -8.37
N TYR A 199 11.71 -15.21 -7.70
CA TYR A 199 11.44 -15.36 -6.27
C TYR A 199 11.13 -16.81 -5.88
N ASN A 200 10.22 -17.48 -6.59
CA ASN A 200 9.89 -18.89 -6.33
C ASN A 200 11.12 -19.81 -6.45
N GLN A 201 11.93 -19.63 -7.50
CA GLN A 201 13.16 -20.41 -7.73
C GLN A 201 14.22 -20.15 -6.65
N LEU A 202 14.29 -18.93 -6.11
CA LEU A 202 15.20 -18.57 -5.02
C LEU A 202 14.78 -19.22 -3.71
N VAL A 203 13.47 -19.24 -3.38
CA VAL A 203 12.96 -19.93 -2.19
C VAL A 203 13.23 -21.44 -2.25
N GLU A 204 12.97 -22.08 -3.40
CA GLU A 204 13.32 -23.50 -3.61
C GLU A 204 14.83 -23.76 -3.46
N LYS A 205 15.69 -22.86 -3.97
CA LYS A 205 17.13 -22.93 -3.80
C LYS A 205 17.54 -22.81 -2.32
N ILE A 206 16.99 -21.87 -1.56
CA ILE A 206 17.28 -21.69 -0.13
C ILE A 206 16.96 -22.97 0.65
N ILE A 207 15.79 -23.57 0.41
CA ILE A 207 15.39 -24.85 1.04
C ILE A 207 16.39 -25.96 0.68
N THR A 208 16.77 -26.06 -0.59
CA THR A 208 17.75 -27.05 -1.07
C THR A 208 19.13 -26.85 -0.43
N CYS A 209 19.64 -25.61 -0.40
CA CYS A 209 20.91 -25.24 0.20
C CYS A 209 20.97 -25.55 1.70
N LYS A 210 19.87 -25.31 2.44
CA LYS A 210 19.78 -25.64 3.88
C LYS A 210 19.84 -27.15 4.17
N GLN A 211 19.49 -27.98 3.21
CA GLN A 211 19.52 -29.45 3.33
C GLN A 211 20.83 -30.06 2.78
N ALA A 212 21.70 -29.26 2.17
CA ALA A 212 22.95 -29.71 1.59
C ALA A 212 24.03 -29.99 2.64
N SER A 213 24.83 -31.04 2.42
CA SER A 213 26.00 -31.34 3.25
C SER A 213 27.23 -30.49 2.92
N ASP A 214 27.18 -29.71 1.82
CA ASP A 214 28.29 -28.86 1.37
C ASP A 214 28.20 -27.48 2.03
N SER A 215 29.23 -27.13 2.81
CA SER A 215 29.31 -25.85 3.51
C SER A 215 29.27 -24.63 2.58
N SER A 216 29.65 -24.77 1.31
CA SER A 216 29.58 -23.68 0.33
C SER A 216 28.14 -23.39 -0.09
N LEU A 217 27.36 -24.44 -0.41
CA LEU A 217 25.94 -24.33 -0.74
C LEU A 217 25.11 -23.83 0.45
N VAL A 218 25.43 -24.28 1.67
CA VAL A 218 24.79 -23.78 2.89
C VAL A 218 25.05 -22.27 3.06
N SER A 219 26.30 -21.82 2.86
CA SER A 219 26.65 -20.39 2.92
C SER A 219 25.91 -19.57 1.86
N GLU A 220 25.80 -20.09 0.63
CA GLU A 220 25.07 -19.44 -0.46
C GLU A 220 23.57 -19.31 -0.15
N GLY A 221 22.96 -20.36 0.43
CA GLY A 221 21.57 -20.34 0.89
C GLY A 221 21.31 -19.34 2.02
N LEU A 222 22.24 -19.19 2.96
CA LEU A 222 22.15 -18.19 4.04
C LEU A 222 22.23 -16.75 3.51
N VAL A 223 23.10 -16.48 2.53
CA VAL A 223 23.18 -15.15 1.88
C VAL A 223 21.90 -14.84 1.11
N ALA A 224 21.34 -15.81 0.39
CA ALA A 224 20.06 -15.66 -0.31
C ALA A 224 18.87 -15.43 0.65
N GLU A 225 18.85 -16.12 1.80
CA GLU A 225 17.84 -15.90 2.85
C GLU A 225 17.99 -14.52 3.48
N GLN A 226 19.20 -14.13 3.88
CA GLN A 226 19.46 -12.80 4.44
C GLN A 226 19.08 -11.68 3.47
N PHE A 227 19.25 -11.87 2.16
CA PHE A 227 18.74 -10.94 1.15
C PHE A 227 17.22 -10.81 1.21
N LEU A 228 16.46 -11.91 1.22
CA LEU A 228 14.99 -11.86 1.31
C LEU A 228 14.51 -11.25 2.64
N GLU A 229 15.15 -11.55 3.77
CA GLU A 229 14.81 -10.96 5.07
C GLU A 229 15.10 -9.45 5.11
N SER A 230 16.29 -9.03 4.67
CA SER A 230 16.69 -7.62 4.67
C SER A 230 15.94 -6.76 3.66
N THR A 231 15.34 -7.37 2.63
CA THR A 231 14.58 -6.69 1.58
C THR A 231 13.09 -7.03 1.57
N ALA A 232 12.56 -7.51 2.71
CA ALA A 232 11.16 -7.95 2.86
C ALA A 232 10.10 -6.88 2.51
N SER A 233 10.46 -5.59 2.46
CA SER A 233 9.61 -4.49 1.98
C SER A 233 9.42 -4.45 0.45
N GLN A 234 10.04 -5.39 -0.27
CA GLN A 234 10.02 -5.60 -1.73
C GLN A 234 10.46 -4.37 -2.55
N LEU A 235 11.28 -3.49 -1.95
CA LEU A 235 11.86 -2.33 -2.62
C LEU A 235 13.28 -2.10 -2.09
N THR A 236 14.26 -2.01 -3.00
CA THR A 236 15.66 -1.73 -2.67
C THR A 236 16.07 -0.34 -3.17
N TYR A 237 17.10 0.25 -2.56
CA TYR A 237 17.60 1.55 -3.02
C TYR A 237 18.13 1.51 -4.46
N HIS A 238 18.84 0.43 -4.82
CA HIS A 238 19.25 0.15 -6.19
C HIS A 238 18.04 0.08 -7.14
N GLY A 239 17.03 -0.72 -6.80
CA GLY A 239 15.81 -0.85 -7.59
C GLY A 239 15.04 0.46 -7.74
N LEU A 240 14.99 1.29 -6.70
CA LEU A 240 14.37 2.63 -6.77
C LEU A 240 15.12 3.58 -7.72
N CYS A 241 16.46 3.54 -7.71
CA CYS A 241 17.29 4.33 -8.63
C CYS A 241 17.12 3.86 -10.08
N GLU A 242 17.14 2.54 -10.31
CA GLU A 242 16.93 1.97 -11.64
C GLU A 242 15.51 2.25 -12.16
N LEU A 243 14.49 2.15 -11.30
CA LEU A 243 13.11 2.46 -11.64
C LEU A 243 12.94 3.94 -12.04
N THR A 244 13.58 4.83 -11.27
CA THR A 244 13.60 6.26 -11.57
C THR A 244 14.31 6.55 -12.90
N ALA A 245 15.30 5.76 -13.30
CA ALA A 245 15.97 5.87 -14.59
C ALA A 245 15.15 5.29 -15.75
N ALA A 246 14.51 4.13 -15.56
CA ALA A 246 13.84 3.35 -16.60
C ALA A 246 12.44 3.88 -16.98
N VAL A 247 11.64 4.32 -16.00
CA VAL A 247 10.28 4.84 -16.25
C VAL A 247 10.36 6.13 -17.07
N ARG A 248 9.51 6.29 -18.08
CA ARG A 248 9.50 7.50 -18.92
C ARG A 248 8.72 8.64 -18.26
N GLU A 249 9.15 9.86 -18.55
CA GLU A 249 8.52 11.08 -18.03
C GLU A 249 7.06 11.18 -18.50
N GLY A 250 6.12 11.32 -17.57
CA GLY A 250 4.67 11.36 -17.83
C GLY A 250 4.00 10.02 -18.16
N GLU A 251 4.73 8.90 -18.08
CA GLU A 251 4.19 7.55 -18.31
C GLU A 251 3.39 7.02 -17.12
N LEU A 252 2.19 6.52 -17.38
CA LEU A 252 1.36 5.80 -16.40
C LEU A 252 1.65 4.31 -16.50
N SER A 253 1.96 3.68 -15.36
CA SER A 253 2.39 2.29 -15.24
C SER A 253 1.84 1.67 -13.96
N VAL A 254 1.90 0.34 -13.82
CA VAL A 254 1.59 -0.36 -12.57
C VAL A 254 2.89 -0.71 -11.86
N PHE A 255 2.95 -0.43 -10.57
CA PHE A 255 4.07 -0.74 -9.69
C PHE A 255 3.65 -1.80 -8.68
N PHE A 256 4.38 -2.92 -8.63
CA PHE A 256 4.21 -4.00 -7.68
C PHE A 256 5.19 -3.86 -6.51
N ARG A 257 4.67 -3.82 -5.28
CA ARG A 257 5.43 -3.78 -4.03
C ARG A 257 4.60 -4.31 -2.87
N ASN A 258 5.21 -5.11 -2.00
CA ASN A 258 4.62 -5.64 -0.78
C ASN A 258 3.26 -6.32 -1.03
N ASN A 259 3.19 -7.16 -2.06
CA ASN A 259 1.98 -7.84 -2.54
C ASN A 259 0.83 -6.91 -2.97
N HIS A 260 1.12 -5.62 -3.20
CA HIS A 260 0.17 -4.60 -3.65
C HIS A 260 0.52 -4.10 -5.05
N PHE A 261 -0.51 -3.74 -5.83
CA PHE A 261 -0.38 -3.11 -7.15
C PHE A 261 -0.87 -1.66 -7.07
N SER A 262 0.01 -0.70 -7.36
CA SER A 262 -0.29 0.72 -7.32
C SER A 262 -0.15 1.35 -8.72
N THR A 263 -1.03 2.29 -9.07
CA THR A 263 -0.81 3.14 -10.26
C THR A 263 0.36 4.07 -9.99
N MET A 264 1.37 4.07 -10.85
CA MET A 264 2.57 4.89 -10.74
C MET A 264 2.72 5.82 -11.95
N ILE A 265 3.20 7.04 -11.70
CA ILE A 265 3.61 8.00 -12.72
C ILE A 265 4.95 8.64 -12.37
N LYS A 266 5.73 9.01 -13.39
CA LYS A 266 6.92 9.85 -13.25
C LYS A 266 6.62 11.29 -13.64
N HIS A 267 6.96 12.25 -12.79
CA HIS A 267 6.82 13.68 -13.06
C HIS A 267 8.04 14.47 -12.55
N LYS A 268 8.60 15.32 -13.42
CA LYS A 268 9.82 16.11 -13.20
C LYS A 268 11.00 15.26 -12.68
N GLY A 269 11.11 14.02 -13.17
CA GLY A 269 12.15 13.08 -12.74
C GLY A 269 11.88 12.37 -11.39
N HIS A 270 10.78 12.65 -10.70
CA HIS A 270 10.38 11.97 -9.47
C HIS A 270 9.25 10.95 -9.72
N LEU A 271 9.23 9.87 -8.94
CA LEU A 271 8.18 8.85 -9.00
C LEU A 271 7.07 9.16 -7.99
N TYR A 272 5.82 8.89 -8.41
CA TYR A 272 4.62 9.10 -7.60
C TYR A 272 3.67 7.91 -7.74
N LEU A 273 3.07 7.49 -6.62
CA LEU A 273 2.00 6.50 -6.56
C LEU A 273 0.65 7.19 -6.37
N LEU A 274 -0.41 6.68 -7.01
CA LEU A 274 -1.76 7.21 -6.86
C LEU A 274 -2.32 6.79 -5.50
N VAL A 275 -2.81 7.75 -4.72
CA VAL A 275 -3.45 7.47 -3.42
C VAL A 275 -4.84 6.90 -3.67
N THR A 276 -4.98 5.59 -3.52
CA THR A 276 -6.24 4.85 -3.69
C THR A 276 -6.92 4.47 -2.38
N ASP A 277 -6.28 4.66 -1.21
CA ASP A 277 -6.88 4.28 0.07
C ASP A 277 -8.15 5.10 0.39
N GLN A 278 -9.24 4.41 0.74
CA GLN A 278 -10.56 5.00 0.98
C GLN A 278 -10.58 6.04 2.13
N GLY A 279 -9.63 6.01 3.07
CA GLY A 279 -9.48 7.03 4.10
C GLY A 279 -9.24 8.44 3.54
N PHE A 280 -8.63 8.54 2.35
CA PHE A 280 -8.40 9.80 1.64
C PHE A 280 -9.52 10.18 0.66
N LEU A 281 -10.68 9.51 0.68
CA LEU A 281 -11.79 9.79 -0.24
C LEU A 281 -12.24 11.26 -0.24
N GLN A 282 -12.30 11.89 0.94
CA GLN A 282 -12.76 13.29 1.11
C GLN A 282 -11.63 14.33 0.94
N GLU A 283 -10.37 13.91 0.94
CA GLU A 283 -9.20 14.79 0.89
C GLU A 283 -8.88 15.18 -0.56
N GLU A 284 -9.59 16.15 -1.13
CA GLU A 284 -9.38 16.61 -2.53
C GLU A 284 -7.92 17.01 -2.81
N GLY A 285 -7.21 17.53 -1.81
CA GLY A 285 -5.81 17.92 -1.90
C GLY A 285 -4.81 16.77 -1.94
N VAL A 286 -5.21 15.53 -1.67
CA VAL A 286 -4.32 14.35 -1.63
C VAL A 286 -4.64 13.41 -2.79
N VAL A 287 -3.76 13.35 -3.79
CA VAL A 287 -3.95 12.54 -5.00
C VAL A 287 -2.75 11.63 -5.28
N TRP A 288 -1.54 12.15 -5.10
CA TRP A 288 -0.30 11.43 -5.34
C TRP A 288 0.52 11.30 -4.05
N GLU A 289 1.30 10.24 -3.95
CA GLU A 289 2.26 9.97 -2.87
C GLU A 289 3.65 9.85 -3.47
N SER A 290 4.66 10.55 -2.93
CA SER A 290 6.02 10.51 -3.48
C SER A 290 6.75 9.20 -3.15
N LEU A 291 7.26 8.52 -4.18
CA LEU A 291 8.09 7.32 -4.04
C LEU A 291 9.57 7.71 -4.18
N HIS A 292 10.20 8.06 -3.06
CA HIS A 292 11.58 8.57 -3.04
C HIS A 292 12.49 7.91 -1.99
N ASN A 293 11.97 7.00 -1.17
CA ASN A 293 12.72 6.19 -0.21
C ASN A 293 12.12 4.78 -0.09
N VAL A 294 12.81 3.91 0.65
CA VAL A 294 12.38 2.52 0.90
C VAL A 294 11.58 2.38 2.20
N ASP A 295 11.78 3.29 3.17
CA ASP A 295 11.29 3.17 4.54
C ASP A 295 9.84 3.63 4.74
N GLY A 296 9.28 4.39 3.78
CA GLY A 296 7.88 4.82 3.79
C GLY A 296 7.64 6.27 4.23
N ASP A 297 8.70 7.08 4.40
CA ASP A 297 8.60 8.51 4.70
C ASP A 297 8.15 9.29 3.46
N SER A 298 6.89 9.16 3.05
CA SER A 298 6.36 9.75 1.82
C SER A 298 5.80 11.18 2.02
N CYS A 299 5.65 11.91 0.91
CA CYS A 299 4.95 13.19 0.89
C CYS A 299 3.73 13.10 -0.02
N PHE A 300 2.57 13.52 0.49
CA PHE A 300 1.37 13.66 -0.31
C PHE A 300 1.43 14.90 -1.21
N CYS A 301 0.86 14.78 -2.40
CA CYS A 301 0.77 15.84 -3.40
C CYS A 301 -0.63 15.94 -4.02
N ASP A 302 -0.98 17.14 -4.48
CA ASP A 302 -2.20 17.47 -5.21
C ASP A 302 -2.17 16.92 -6.65
N THR A 303 -3.22 17.20 -7.42
CA THR A 303 -3.35 16.69 -8.80
C THR A 303 -2.27 17.19 -9.77
N ASP A 304 -1.63 18.33 -9.46
CA ASP A 304 -0.57 18.96 -10.26
C ASP A 304 0.84 18.72 -9.67
N PHE A 305 0.94 17.80 -8.69
CA PHE A 305 2.16 17.39 -7.99
C PHE A 305 2.79 18.48 -7.09
N HIS A 306 1.98 19.39 -6.55
CA HIS A 306 2.40 20.28 -5.45
C HIS A 306 2.16 19.60 -4.10
N LEU A 307 3.00 19.88 -3.10
CA LEU A 307 2.90 19.27 -1.78
C LEU A 307 1.57 19.61 -1.09
N SER A 308 0.88 18.57 -0.61
CA SER A 308 -0.38 18.69 0.12
C SER A 308 -0.12 19.04 1.58
N HIS A 309 -0.24 20.30 1.95
CA HIS A 309 -0.26 20.68 3.35
C HIS A 309 -1.59 20.23 3.97
N THR A 310 -1.56 19.21 4.83
CA THR A 310 -2.71 18.89 5.68
C THR A 310 -2.93 20.05 6.66
N PRO A 311 -4.12 20.66 6.72
CA PRO A 311 -4.41 21.77 7.64
C PRO A 311 -4.57 21.25 9.07
N GLY A 312 -3.45 20.84 9.68
CA GLY A 312 -3.42 20.24 11.00
C GLY A 312 -2.04 19.81 11.51
N LYS A 313 -0.97 19.88 10.70
CA LYS A 313 0.36 19.38 11.11
C LYS A 313 1.56 20.28 10.76
N GLU A 314 1.37 21.60 10.80
CA GLU A 314 2.49 22.54 10.91
C GLU A 314 2.40 23.38 12.18
N GLY A 315 3.46 23.29 13.00
CA GLY A 315 3.62 24.15 14.15
C GLY A 315 4.00 25.57 13.74
N ALA A 316 3.16 26.53 14.12
CA ALA A 316 3.56 27.87 14.54
C ALA A 316 4.66 28.58 13.71
N THR A 317 4.37 28.95 12.45
CA THR A 317 5.02 30.12 11.82
C THR A 317 4.01 31.15 11.29
N ALA A 318 3.77 32.16 12.13
CA ALA A 318 3.39 33.53 11.75
C ALA A 318 2.09 33.79 10.94
N ALA A 319 0.93 33.69 11.61
CA ALA A 319 -0.22 34.58 11.34
C ALA A 319 -0.92 34.96 12.67
N PRO A 320 -1.21 36.24 12.96
CA PRO A 320 -1.70 36.67 14.28
C PRO A 320 -3.24 36.65 14.39
N LEU A 321 -3.83 35.45 14.48
CA LEU A 321 -5.22 35.15 14.83
C LEU A 321 -5.21 33.82 15.63
N ASP A 322 -5.87 33.60 16.76
CA ASP A 322 -6.85 34.39 17.52
C ASP A 322 -6.76 34.02 19.03
N HIS A 323 -6.24 34.92 19.87
CA HIS A 323 -5.96 34.65 21.30
C HIS A 323 -7.21 34.31 22.13
N ARG A 324 -8.43 34.61 21.65
CA ARG A 324 -9.65 34.36 22.44
C ARG A 324 -10.12 32.90 22.42
N LEU A 325 -9.76 32.12 21.40
CA LEU A 325 -10.17 30.71 21.29
C LEU A 325 -9.38 29.83 22.26
N GLN A 326 -8.06 30.02 22.32
CA GLN A 326 -7.18 29.32 23.26
C GLN A 326 -7.58 29.59 24.72
N GLN A 327 -7.90 30.85 25.04
CA GLN A 327 -8.31 31.26 26.39
C GLN A 327 -9.64 30.61 26.81
N ARG A 328 -10.59 30.43 25.88
CA ARG A 328 -11.84 29.69 26.13
C ARG A 328 -11.65 28.19 26.37
N GLN A 329 -10.65 27.56 25.76
CA GLN A 329 -10.34 26.15 26.02
C GLN A 329 -9.72 25.99 27.42
N VAL A 330 -8.77 26.85 27.79
CA VAL A 330 -8.15 26.85 29.12
C VAL A 330 -9.17 27.06 30.25
N ASP A 331 -10.11 28.00 30.10
CA ASP A 331 -11.20 28.21 31.08
C ASP A 331 -12.14 26.98 31.19
N GLN A 332 -12.33 26.24 30.10
CA GLN A 332 -13.20 25.06 30.06
C GLN A 332 -12.54 23.86 30.75
N ASP A 333 -11.26 23.62 30.50
CA ASP A 333 -10.48 22.54 31.14
C ASP A 333 -10.31 22.79 32.64
N TYR A 334 -10.05 24.04 33.04
CA TYR A 334 -9.99 24.45 34.45
C TYR A 334 -11.30 24.17 35.20
N MET A 335 -12.44 24.42 34.55
CA MET A 335 -13.77 24.18 35.12
C MET A 335 -14.12 22.68 35.23
N ILE A 336 -13.61 21.84 34.31
CA ILE A 336 -13.71 20.38 34.40
C ILE A 336 -12.85 19.85 35.56
N ALA A 337 -11.61 20.36 35.70
CA ALA A 337 -10.71 19.98 36.80
C ALA A 337 -11.30 20.30 38.18
N LEU A 338 -11.91 21.48 38.36
CA LEU A 338 -12.60 21.84 39.61
C LEU A 338 -13.77 20.90 39.94
N SER A 339 -14.50 20.44 38.92
CA SER A 339 -15.66 19.57 39.07
C SER A 339 -15.26 18.16 39.52
N LEU A 340 -14.19 17.61 38.92
CA LEU A 340 -13.59 16.34 39.35
C LEU A 340 -13.08 16.41 40.80
N GLN A 341 -12.47 17.53 41.20
CA GLN A 341 -11.97 17.71 42.57
C GLN A 341 -13.11 17.79 43.62
N GLN A 342 -14.30 18.27 43.26
CA GLN A 342 -15.47 18.25 44.17
C GLN A 342 -16.13 16.87 44.28
N GLN A 343 -15.99 15.99 43.28
CA GLN A 343 -16.62 14.66 43.30
C GLN A 343 -15.87 13.62 44.14
N GLN A 344 -14.60 13.84 44.50
CA GLN A 344 -13.81 12.90 45.32
C GLN A 344 -14.00 13.06 46.84
N GLY A 345 -14.91 13.92 47.29
CA GLY A 345 -15.16 14.19 48.71
C GLY A 345 -16.00 13.15 49.45
N GLN A 346 -15.76 11.83 49.29
CA GLN A 346 -16.54 10.81 50.03
C GLN A 346 -15.92 9.40 50.19
N ASP A 347 -14.66 9.28 50.67
CA ASP A 347 -14.24 8.03 51.36
C ASP A 347 -13.11 8.29 52.40
N PRO A 348 -13.20 7.89 53.69
CA PRO A 348 -12.30 8.41 54.74
C PRO A 348 -11.12 7.49 55.14
N SER A 349 -10.79 6.44 54.39
CA SER A 349 -9.91 5.35 54.87
C SER A 349 -8.67 5.02 54.03
N VAL A 350 -8.31 5.87 53.06
CA VAL A 350 -7.04 5.77 52.30
C VAL A 350 -6.40 7.15 52.28
N LEU A 351 -5.09 7.24 52.54
CA LEU A 351 -4.33 8.49 52.35
C LEU A 351 -4.55 8.97 50.91
N SER A 352 -4.98 10.22 50.72
CA SER A 352 -5.30 10.70 49.40
C SER A 352 -4.03 10.76 48.54
N ASP A 353 -4.10 10.37 47.27
CA ASP A 353 -2.98 10.51 46.34
C ASP A 353 -2.45 11.96 46.28
N LEU A 354 -3.33 12.94 46.58
CA LEU A 354 -2.98 14.35 46.76
C LEU A 354 -2.00 14.58 47.93
N GLU A 355 -2.22 13.93 49.08
CA GLU A 355 -1.36 14.06 50.27
C GLU A 355 0.01 13.42 50.02
N LEU A 356 0.03 12.26 49.36
CA LEU A 356 1.28 11.59 48.96
C LEU A 356 2.07 12.43 47.94
N ALA A 357 1.39 13.01 46.95
CA ALA A 357 2.01 13.92 45.97
C ALA A 357 2.60 15.18 46.65
N HIS A 358 1.86 15.79 47.59
CA HIS A 358 2.35 16.92 48.38
C HIS A 358 3.54 16.56 49.28
N GLN A 359 3.62 15.32 49.79
CA GLN A 359 4.75 14.86 50.59
C GLN A 359 6.00 14.66 49.72
N LEU A 360 5.88 13.96 48.58
CA LEU A 360 6.98 13.75 47.64
C LEU A 360 7.56 15.08 47.13
N GLN A 361 6.70 16.07 46.84
CA GLN A 361 7.13 17.40 46.41
C GLN A 361 7.92 18.16 47.50
N GLN A 362 7.59 17.96 48.78
CA GLN A 362 8.33 18.54 49.91
C GLN A 362 9.68 17.86 50.16
N GLU A 363 9.76 16.54 49.95
CA GLU A 363 11.00 15.76 50.04
C GLU A 363 11.99 16.17 48.95
N GLU A 364 11.52 16.33 47.70
CA GLU A 364 12.35 16.79 46.57
C GLU A 364 12.86 18.23 46.78
N TYR A 365 12.03 19.11 47.34
CA TYR A 365 12.44 20.48 47.73
C TYR A 365 13.53 20.47 48.80
N HIS A 366 13.42 19.61 49.82
CA HIS A 366 14.46 19.46 50.83
C HIS A 366 15.77 18.95 50.24
N HIS A 367 15.70 17.96 49.34
CA HIS A 367 16.88 17.39 48.69
C HIS A 367 17.66 18.43 47.87
N HIS A 368 16.93 19.25 47.09
CA HIS A 368 17.52 20.39 46.36
C HIS A 368 18.16 21.43 47.30
N HIS A 369 17.48 21.79 48.39
CA HIS A 369 17.98 22.79 49.33
C HIS A 369 19.25 22.31 50.06
N GLN A 370 19.33 21.00 50.36
CA GLN A 370 20.49 20.39 51.02
C GLN A 370 21.71 20.32 50.09
N GLN A 371 21.53 19.95 48.80
CA GLN A 371 22.62 20.04 47.81
C GLN A 371 23.13 21.47 47.63
N GLN A 372 22.22 22.46 47.59
CA GLN A 372 22.58 23.86 47.42
C GLN A 372 23.33 24.43 48.66
N GLN A 373 23.06 23.92 49.87
CA GLN A 373 23.87 24.22 51.05
C GLN A 373 25.25 23.56 51.02
N GLN A 374 25.38 22.31 50.57
CA GLN A 374 26.69 21.63 50.47
C GLN A 374 27.63 22.34 49.48
N GLN A 375 27.12 22.79 48.33
CA GLN A 375 27.92 23.59 47.39
C GLN A 375 28.38 24.94 47.99
N ARG A 376 27.56 25.56 48.86
CA ARG A 376 27.91 26.82 49.54
C ARG A 376 28.92 26.66 50.70
N GLN A 377 29.15 25.45 51.22
CA GLN A 377 30.14 25.22 52.29
C GLN A 377 31.56 24.94 51.77
N GLN A 378 31.74 24.70 50.46
CA GLN A 378 33.08 24.48 49.88
C GLN A 378 33.83 25.76 49.48
N GLN A 379 33.25 26.96 49.71
CA GLN A 379 33.92 28.25 49.49
C GLN A 379 34.20 28.97 50.82
N VAL A 380 35.27 28.57 51.51
CA VAL A 380 35.82 29.31 52.66
C VAL A 380 37.03 30.13 52.20
N PRO A 381 37.05 31.47 52.38
CA PRO A 381 38.21 32.29 52.02
C PRO A 381 39.27 32.26 53.13
N VAL A 382 40.50 31.88 52.80
CA VAL A 382 41.64 31.95 53.74
C VAL A 382 42.54 33.14 53.39
N GLN A 383 42.44 34.21 54.17
CA GLN A 383 43.37 35.34 54.13
C GLN A 383 44.55 35.15 55.11
N GLY A 384 45.74 34.94 54.56
CA GLY A 384 46.99 35.63 54.93
C GLY A 384 47.62 35.48 56.33
N ARG A 385 48.86 34.93 56.35
CA ARG A 385 50.06 35.66 56.84
C ARG A 385 51.38 34.98 56.45
N ALA A 386 52.35 35.80 55.99
CA ALA A 386 53.82 35.79 56.12
C ALA A 386 54.57 34.46 56.47
N GLN A 387 55.79 34.14 56.00
CA GLN A 387 56.86 34.94 55.35
C GLN A 387 57.84 34.03 54.53
N PRO A 388 59.13 34.35 54.17
CA PRO A 388 59.57 34.25 52.77
C PRO A 388 60.68 33.21 52.45
N GLY A 389 60.90 32.99 51.14
CA GLY A 389 62.22 32.63 50.59
C GLY A 389 62.29 31.32 49.79
N GLY A 390 62.89 31.35 48.59
CA GLY A 390 63.26 30.13 47.84
C GLY A 390 62.91 30.12 46.35
N ARG A 391 63.81 30.67 45.52
CA ARG A 391 63.99 30.33 44.08
C ARG A 391 65.19 29.36 43.97
N PRO A 392 65.48 28.65 42.84
CA PRO A 392 64.75 28.54 41.57
C PRO A 392 64.72 27.12 40.89
N ALA A 393 64.09 27.04 39.70
CA ALA A 393 64.51 26.32 38.47
C ALA A 393 64.41 24.77 38.29
N GLY A 394 64.18 24.38 37.02
CA GLY A 394 64.32 23.03 36.43
C GLY A 394 62.99 22.45 35.90
N GLU A 395 62.57 22.63 34.64
CA GLU A 395 62.93 21.83 33.42
C GLU A 395 62.54 20.34 33.52
N ARG A 396 61.82 19.65 32.60
CA ARG A 396 61.28 19.88 31.22
C ARG A 396 59.97 19.04 31.06
N ARG A 397 58.92 19.45 30.31
CA ARG A 397 58.70 19.23 28.84
C ARG A 397 59.01 17.78 28.39
N GLN A 398 58.16 16.98 27.74
CA GLN A 398 57.07 17.15 26.75
C GLN A 398 56.04 15.98 26.92
N ARG A 399 54.90 15.79 26.21
CA ARG A 399 54.23 16.34 25.00
C ARG A 399 52.73 15.96 25.12
N GLN A 400 51.78 16.89 25.18
CA GLN A 400 50.92 17.33 24.07
C GLN A 400 50.27 16.23 23.19
N LYS A 401 48.93 16.19 23.26
CA LYS A 401 47.99 15.86 22.18
C LYS A 401 47.10 17.12 21.98
N PRO A 402 46.91 17.60 20.74
CA PRO A 402 45.68 18.25 20.28
C PRO A 402 45.06 17.39 19.15
N ASP A 403 43.76 17.15 19.08
CA ASP A 403 42.60 18.06 18.97
C ASP A 403 42.34 18.58 17.53
N LEU A 404 41.14 18.23 17.05
CA LEU A 404 40.19 19.02 16.26
C LEU A 404 40.58 19.49 14.83
N ASP A 405 39.77 19.12 13.83
CA ASP A 405 38.59 19.90 13.36
C ASP A 405 38.32 19.92 11.82
N CYS A 406 37.06 20.22 11.50
CA CYS A 406 36.51 20.80 10.26
C CYS A 406 36.60 20.09 8.88
N THR A 407 35.45 19.53 8.50
CA THR A 407 34.58 19.82 7.33
C THR A 407 35.02 20.75 6.18
N LEU A 408 34.46 20.42 4.99
CA LEU A 408 34.22 21.21 3.77
C LEU A 408 35.39 21.54 2.81
N LEU A 409 35.42 20.80 1.70
CA LEU A 409 35.06 21.35 0.38
C LEU A 409 34.36 20.29 -0.49
#